data_AF-A0A255D945-F1
#
_entry.id   AF-A0A255D945-F1
#
_cell.length_a   1.000
_cell.length_b   1.000
_cell.length_c   1.000
_cell.angle_alpha   90.00
_cell.angle_beta   90.00
_cell.angle_gamma   90.00
#
_symmetry.space_group_name_H-M   'P 1'
#
loop_
_entity.id
_entity.type
_entity.pdbx_description
1 polymer ?
#
loop_
_entity_poly.entity_id
_entity_poly.type
_entity_poly.pdbx_seq_one_letter_code
_entity_poly.pdbx_strand_id
1 'polypeptide(L)'
;MNLYTPILVLGVIAAGFAIVSVVIALVIGPRRFNRAKLEAYECGIEPVTGEPAGQRFPIKYYLTAMLFIVFDIEIVFLYPWAVSFDSLGTFALVEMLIFMGTVFVAYGYVWRRGGLEWD
;
A
#
# COMPACT_ATOMS: atom_id res chain seq x y z
N MET A 1 13.14 -26.50 -16.18
CA MET A 1 12.68 -25.90 -14.90
C MET A 1 11.68 -24.81 -15.25
N ASN A 2 10.51 -24.77 -14.62
CA ASN A 2 9.52 -23.74 -14.92
C ASN A 2 10.03 -22.37 -14.46
N LEU A 3 9.78 -21.33 -15.25
CA LEU A 3 10.23 -19.95 -14.98
C LEU A 3 9.79 -19.44 -13.60
N TYR A 4 8.67 -19.95 -13.08
CA TYR A 4 8.11 -19.57 -11.77
C TYR A 4 8.73 -20.31 -10.58
N THR A 5 9.43 -21.42 -10.79
CA THR A 5 10.00 -22.22 -9.70
C THR A 5 11.00 -21.43 -8.85
N PRO A 6 11.95 -20.66 -9.42
CA PRO A 6 12.87 -19.83 -8.63
C PRO A 6 12.16 -18.76 -7.79
N ILE A 7 11.07 -18.16 -8.32
CA ILE A 7 10.29 -17.12 -7.62
C ILE A 7 9.64 -17.72 -6.37
N LEU A 8 9.01 -18.88 -6.50
CA LEU A 8 8.38 -19.57 -5.37
C LEU A 8 9.41 -20.00 -4.32
N VAL A 9 10.55 -20.54 -4.76
CA VAL A 9 11.63 -20.96 -3.86
C VAL A 9 12.17 -19.76 -3.08
N LEU A 10 12.41 -18.63 -3.74
CA LEU A 10 12.87 -17.41 -3.08
C LEU A 10 11.85 -16.88 -2.08
N GLY A 11 10.56 -16.87 -2.44
CA GLY A 11 9.48 -16.46 -1.55
C GLY A 11 9.39 -17.32 -0.28
N VAL A 12 9.54 -18.65 -0.43
CA VAL A 12 9.56 -19.58 0.70
C VAL A 12 10.80 -19.36 1.58
N ILE A 13 11.97 -19.16 0.99
CA ILE A 13 13.20 -18.88 1.74
C ILE A 13 13.06 -17.57 2.52
N ALA A 14 12.55 -16.51 1.90
CA ALA A 14 12.35 -15.21 2.54
C ALA A 14 11.34 -15.29 3.71
N ALA A 15 10.20 -15.94 3.49
CA ALA A 15 9.21 -16.16 4.55
C ALA A 15 9.77 -17.03 5.68
N GLY A 16 10.48 -18.11 5.34
CA GLY A 16 11.15 -18.98 6.30
C GLY A 16 12.18 -18.21 7.14
N PHE A 17 13.00 -17.37 6.51
CA PHE A 17 13.96 -16.53 7.20
C PHE A 17 13.28 -15.56 8.19
N ALA A 18 12.21 -14.89 7.78
CA ALA A 18 11.45 -13.99 8.66
C ALA A 18 10.87 -14.73 9.87
N ILE A 19 10.23 -15.88 9.65
CA ILE A 19 9.63 -16.69 10.72
C ILE A 19 10.70 -17.21 11.68
N VAL A 20 11.78 -17.81 11.14
CA VAL A 20 12.88 -18.35 11.95
C VAL A 20 13.54 -17.25 12.78
N SER A 21 13.74 -16.06 12.20
CA SER A 21 14.33 -14.92 12.91
C SER A 21 13.47 -14.47 14.10
N VAL A 22 12.15 -14.38 13.91
CA VAL A 22 11.21 -14.05 14.99
C VAL A 22 11.19 -15.14 16.07
N VAL A 23 11.16 -16.42 15.67
CA VAL A 23 11.17 -17.54 16.61
C VAL A 23 12.46 -17.58 17.43
N ILE A 24 13.62 -17.42 16.79
CA ILE A 24 14.91 -17.35 17.47
C ILE A 24 14.93 -16.19 18.48
N ALA A 25 14.44 -15.01 18.09
CA ALA A 25 14.36 -13.86 18.98
C ALA A 25 13.47 -14.13 20.21
N LEU A 26 12.36 -14.85 20.04
CA LEU A 26 11.44 -15.24 21.13
C LEU A 26 12.01 -16.34 22.05
N VAL A 27 12.90 -17.20 21.54
CA VAL A 27 13.52 -18.31 22.29
C VAL A 27 14.77 -17.84 23.05
N ILE A 28 15.65 -17.07 22.41
CA ILE A 28 16.92 -16.62 22.99
C ILE A 28 16.74 -15.32 23.81
N GLY A 29 15.72 -14.51 23.49
CA GLY A 29 15.51 -13.20 24.10
C GLY A 29 15.24 -13.26 25.62
N PRO A 30 15.79 -12.31 26.41
CA PRO A 30 15.60 -12.28 27.85
C PRO A 30 14.15 -11.97 28.22
N ARG A 31 13.47 -12.90 28.89
CA ARG A 31 12.09 -12.74 29.35
C ARG A 31 12.04 -12.06 30.71
N ARG A 32 12.00 -10.72 30.72
CA ARG A 32 11.81 -9.92 31.94
C ARG A 32 10.45 -9.23 31.90
N PHE A 33 9.45 -9.90 32.46
CA PHE A 33 8.11 -9.34 32.62
C PHE A 33 8.15 -8.18 33.61
N ASN A 34 7.57 -7.06 33.21
CA ASN A 34 7.31 -5.90 34.05
C ASN A 34 6.00 -5.30 33.57
N ARG A 35 5.08 -5.01 34.49
CA ARG A 35 3.78 -4.41 34.18
C ARG A 35 3.93 -3.12 33.36
N ALA A 36 4.86 -2.25 33.72
CA ALA A 36 5.15 -1.01 32.99
C ALA A 36 5.68 -1.24 31.55
N LYS A 37 6.25 -2.41 31.24
CA LYS A 37 6.70 -2.76 29.88
C LYS A 37 5.57 -3.27 28.97
N LEU A 38 4.44 -3.68 29.56
CA LEU A 38 3.28 -4.22 28.85
C LEU A 38 2.17 -3.17 28.69
N GLU A 39 2.29 -2.02 29.36
CA GLU A 39 1.38 -0.89 29.22
C GLU A 39 1.68 -0.11 27.93
N ALA A 40 0.64 0.49 27.33
CA ALA A 40 0.80 1.33 26.14
C ALA A 40 1.65 2.56 26.49
N TYR A 41 2.46 3.01 25.53
CA TYR A 41 3.33 4.15 25.73
C TYR A 41 2.53 5.47 25.70
N GLU A 42 2.49 6.16 26.84
CA GLU A 42 1.79 7.45 27.03
C GLU A 42 2.70 8.50 27.71
N CYS A 43 4.01 8.45 27.44
CA CYS A 43 5.01 9.35 28.05
C CYS A 43 4.99 9.40 29.61
N GLY A 44 4.47 8.36 30.27
CA GLY A 44 4.37 8.27 31.73
C GLY A 44 3.06 8.81 32.33
N ILE A 45 2.11 9.25 31.50
CA ILE A 45 0.75 9.58 31.92
C ILE A 45 -0.10 8.31 31.88
N GLU A 46 -0.89 8.04 32.92
CA GLU A 46 -1.80 6.89 32.90
C GLU A 46 -2.91 7.13 31.88
N PRO A 47 -3.18 6.18 30.96
CA PRO A 47 -4.21 6.36 29.94
C PRO A 47 -5.57 6.54 30.59
N VAL A 48 -6.31 7.55 30.15
CA VAL A 48 -7.63 7.88 30.69
C VAL A 48 -8.60 6.74 30.37
N THR A 49 -8.97 5.95 31.37
CA THR A 49 -9.91 4.84 31.21
C THR A 49 -11.33 5.40 31.01
N GLY A 50 -11.85 5.40 29.78
CA GLY A 50 -13.25 5.73 29.51
C GLY A 50 -13.53 6.81 28.46
N GLU A 51 -12.50 7.45 27.89
CA GLU A 51 -12.69 8.19 26.64
C GLU A 51 -13.01 7.19 25.52
N PRO A 52 -13.97 7.47 24.60
CA PRO A 52 -14.20 6.59 23.47
C PRO A 52 -12.89 6.48 22.69
N ALA A 53 -12.32 5.27 22.69
CA ALA A 53 -11.09 4.89 21.99
C ALA A 53 -11.27 5.02 20.46
N GLY A 54 -11.42 6.24 19.97
CA GLY A 54 -12.03 6.49 18.69
C GLY A 54 -12.13 7.97 18.41
N GLN A 55 -10.99 8.66 18.42
CA GLN A 55 -10.89 9.88 17.64
C GLN A 55 -11.29 9.53 16.20
N ARG A 56 -12.20 10.31 15.62
CA ARG A 56 -12.61 10.10 14.22
C ARG A 56 -11.36 10.23 13.36
N PHE A 57 -10.98 9.15 12.69
CA PHE A 57 -9.91 9.20 11.70
C PHE A 57 -10.30 10.19 10.60
N PRO A 58 -9.39 11.08 10.20
CA PRO A 58 -9.69 12.05 9.17
C PRO A 58 -9.94 11.33 7.83
N ILE A 59 -10.93 11.80 7.07
CA ILE A 59 -11.36 11.17 5.82
C ILE A 59 -10.28 11.19 4.72
N LYS A 60 -9.20 11.97 4.90
CA LYS A 60 -8.08 12.07 3.95
C LYS A 60 -7.46 10.70 3.62
N TYR A 61 -7.35 9.79 4.58
CA TYR A 61 -6.88 8.44 4.33
C TYR A 61 -7.78 7.66 3.35
N TYR A 62 -9.10 7.85 3.46
CA TYR A 62 -10.06 7.23 2.54
C TYR A 62 -9.94 7.82 1.13
N LEU A 63 -9.86 9.15 1.00
CA LEU A 63 -9.72 9.81 -0.30
C LEU A 63 -8.44 9.38 -1.01
N THR A 64 -7.31 9.31 -0.30
CA THR A 64 -6.03 8.84 -0.85
C THR A 64 -6.11 7.37 -1.27
N ALA A 65 -6.68 6.49 -0.44
CA ALA A 65 -6.81 5.07 -0.76
C ALA A 65 -7.73 4.83 -1.96
N MET A 66 -8.86 5.53 -2.02
CA MET A 66 -9.80 5.46 -3.14
C MET A 66 -9.14 5.91 -4.44
N LEU A 67 -8.41 7.03 -4.42
CA LEU A 67 -7.70 7.52 -5.61
C LEU A 67 -6.59 6.57 -6.05
N PHE A 68 -5.85 5.98 -5.10
CA PHE A 68 -4.84 4.97 -5.39
C PHE A 68 -5.43 3.74 -6.10
N ILE A 69 -6.59 3.24 -5.64
CA ILE A 69 -7.26 2.09 -6.29
C ILE A 69 -7.67 2.43 -7.73
N VAL A 70 -8.23 3.63 -7.96
CA VAL A 70 -8.60 4.07 -9.31
C VAL A 70 -7.37 4.16 -10.21
N PHE A 71 -6.27 4.74 -9.72
CA PHE A 71 -5.01 4.83 -10.44
C PHE A 71 -4.39 3.46 -10.75
N ASP A 72 -4.42 2.54 -9.79
CA ASP A 72 -3.89 1.19 -9.96
C ASP A 72 -4.65 0.42 -11.06
N ILE A 73 -5.98 0.55 -11.08
CA ILE A 73 -6.82 -0.01 -12.15
C ILE A 73 -6.47 0.59 -13.52
N GLU A 74 -6.20 1.90 -13.59
CA GLU A 74 -5.77 2.55 -14.84
C GLU A 74 -4.44 1.97 -15.34
N ILE A 75 -3.46 1.77 -14.46
CA ILE A 75 -2.17 1.14 -14.81
C ILE A 75 -2.39 -0.29 -15.32
N VAL A 76 -3.32 -1.05 -14.73
CA VAL A 76 -3.68 -2.38 -15.22
C VAL A 76 -4.15 -2.34 -16.68
N PHE A 77 -4.87 -1.30 -17.11
CA PHE A 77 -5.23 -1.10 -18.51
C PHE A 77 -4.06 -0.64 -19.39
N LEU A 78 -3.09 0.06 -18.83
CA LEU A 78 -1.88 0.47 -19.56
C LEU A 78 -0.95 -0.71 -19.88
N TYR A 79 -0.91 -1.76 -19.04
CA TYR A 79 0.02 -2.88 -19.24
C TYR A 79 -0.17 -3.64 -20.55
N PRO A 80 -1.38 -4.12 -20.93
CA PRO A 80 -1.57 -4.81 -22.21
C PRO A 80 -1.15 -3.94 -23.39
N TRP A 81 -1.54 -2.66 -23.38
CA TRP A 81 -1.16 -1.72 -24.43
C TRP A 81 0.36 -1.55 -24.52
N ALA A 82 1.05 -1.38 -23.39
CA ALA A 82 2.50 -1.18 -23.36
C ALA A 82 3.26 -2.41 -23.87
N VAL A 83 2.77 -3.62 -23.55
CA VAL A 83 3.39 -4.88 -24.00
C VAL A 83 3.10 -5.16 -25.49
N SER A 84 1.93 -4.77 -25.99
CA SER A 84 1.51 -5.05 -27.39
C SER A 84 1.63 -3.84 -28.32
N PHE A 85 2.32 -2.77 -27.92
CA PHE A 85 2.38 -1.51 -28.67
C PHE A 85 2.84 -1.70 -30.12
N ASP A 86 3.84 -2.55 -30.33
CA ASP A 86 4.45 -2.81 -31.65
C ASP A 86 3.45 -3.40 -32.67
N SER A 87 2.38 -4.05 -32.21
CA SER A 87 1.39 -4.71 -33.08
C SER A 87 0.32 -3.77 -33.65
N LEU A 88 0.06 -2.65 -32.97
CA LEU A 88 -1.05 -1.73 -33.27
C LEU A 88 -0.57 -0.37 -33.78
N GLY A 89 0.72 -0.04 -33.58
CA GLY A 89 1.36 1.15 -34.15
C GLY A 89 0.67 2.47 -33.78
N THR A 90 0.43 3.32 -34.77
CA THR A 90 -0.11 4.68 -34.57
C THR A 90 -1.55 4.69 -34.06
N PHE A 91 -2.36 3.68 -34.36
CA PHE A 91 -3.74 3.57 -33.88
C PHE A 91 -3.78 3.45 -32.35
N ALA A 92 -3.00 2.52 -31.79
CA ALA A 92 -2.90 2.36 -30.34
C ALA A 92 -2.29 3.58 -29.64
N LEU A 93 -1.42 4.34 -30.31
CA LEU A 93 -0.88 5.59 -29.77
C LEU A 93 -1.98 6.64 -29.60
N VAL A 94 -2.83 6.82 -30.61
CA VAL A 94 -3.93 7.80 -30.57
C VAL A 94 -4.99 7.41 -29.54
N GLU A 95 -5.43 6.15 -29.54
CA GLU A 95 -6.35 5.61 -28.53
C GLU A 95 -5.82 5.83 -27.11
N MET A 96 -4.54 5.57 -26.87
CA MET A 96 -3.93 5.74 -25.56
C MET A 96 -3.81 7.21 -25.14
N LEU A 97 -3.51 8.11 -26.08
CA LEU A 97 -3.53 9.55 -25.80
C LEU A 97 -4.93 10.04 -25.40
N ILE A 98 -5.98 9.53 -26.06
CA ILE A 98 -7.36 9.85 -25.73
C ILE A 98 -7.72 9.30 -24.34
N PHE A 99 -7.44 8.01 -24.09
CA PHE A 99 -7.68 7.39 -22.78
C PHE A 99 -6.98 8.16 -21.65
N MET A 100 -5.69 8.40 -21.79
CA MET A 100 -4.89 9.09 -20.79
C MET A 100 -5.33 10.55 -20.62
N GLY A 101 -5.71 11.24 -21.69
CA GLY A 101 -6.33 12.56 -21.62
C GLY A 101 -7.60 12.58 -20.80
N THR A 102 -8.51 11.61 -21.01
CA THR A 102 -9.77 11.52 -20.26
C THR A 102 -9.56 11.22 -18.77
N VAL A 103 -8.63 10.33 -18.46
CA VAL A 103 -8.24 9.99 -17.09
C VAL A 103 -7.63 11.20 -16.39
N PHE A 104 -6.65 11.88 -17.02
CA PHE A 104 -6.01 13.05 -16.43
C PHE A 104 -6.97 14.21 -16.16
N VAL A 105 -8.08 14.33 -16.91
CA VAL A 105 -9.13 15.32 -16.59
C VAL A 105 -9.74 15.05 -15.20
N ALA A 106 -10.00 13.78 -14.85
CA ALA A 106 -10.52 13.41 -13.55
C ALA A 106 -9.51 13.73 -12.42
N TYR A 107 -8.23 13.43 -12.61
CA TYR A 107 -7.18 13.80 -11.65
C TYR A 107 -7.04 15.32 -11.51
N GLY A 108 -7.07 16.05 -12.62
CA GLY A 108 -7.03 17.51 -12.62
C GLY A 108 -8.21 18.11 -11.85
N TYR A 109 -9.40 17.50 -11.95
CA TYR A 109 -10.56 17.90 -11.15
C TYR A 109 -10.33 17.66 -9.66
N VAL A 110 -9.88 16.46 -9.27
CA VAL A 110 -9.62 16.11 -7.87
C VAL A 110 -8.55 17.01 -7.26
N TRP A 111 -7.48 17.28 -8.00
CA TRP A 111 -6.43 18.19 -7.58
C TRP A 111 -6.96 19.62 -7.37
N ARG A 112 -7.74 20.15 -8.33
CA ARG A 112 -8.36 21.48 -8.21
C ARG A 112 -9.33 21.58 -7.02
N ARG A 113 -9.92 20.47 -6.60
CA ARG A 113 -10.82 20.37 -5.45
C ARG A 113 -10.10 20.19 -4.10
N GLY A 114 -8.77 20.17 -4.08
CA GLY A 114 -8.01 19.96 -2.85
C GLY A 114 -8.04 18.50 -2.35
N GLY A 115 -8.46 17.53 -3.17
CA GLY A 115 -8.54 16.12 -2.77
C GLY A 115 -7.17 15.47 -2.48
N LEU A 116 -6.08 16.18 -2.77
CA LEU A 116 -4.69 15.78 -2.54
C LEU A 116 -4.01 16.57 -1.42
N GLU A 117 -4.72 17.50 -0.76
CA GLU A 117 -4.16 18.30 0.33
C GLU A 117 -4.03 17.44 1.60
N TRP A 118 -2.91 17.59 2.31
CA TRP A 118 -2.58 16.76 3.48
C TRP A 118 -2.52 17.52 4.81
N ASP A 119 -2.65 18.85 4.74
CA ASP A 119 -2.55 19.77 5.89
C ASP A 119 -3.80 19.78 6.79
#